data_AF-S8DIW9-F1
#
_entry.id   AF-S8DIW9-F1
#
_cell.length_a   1.000
_cell.length_b   1.000
_cell.length_c   1.000
_cell.angle_alpha   90.00
_cell.angle_beta   90.00
_cell.angle_gamma   90.00
#
_symmetry.space_group_name_H-M   'P 1'
#
loop_
_entity.id
_entity.type
_entity.pdbx_description
1 polymer ?
#
loop_
_entity_poly.entity_id
_entity_poly.type
_entity_poly.pdbx_seq_one_letter_code
_entity_poly.pdbx_strand_id
1 'polypeptide(L)'
;TFGQRTSIYRGVTRHRWTGRYEAHLWDNSCRREGQARKGRQVYLGGYDKEDKAARAYDLAAVKYWGPAATTNFPISSYAKELEEMKHVSRQEFIASLRRKSSGFSRGASIYRGVTRHHQQGRWQARIGRVAGNKDLYLGTFATEEEAAEAYDIAAIKFRGVNAVTNFEMNRYDVEAIAKSPLPIGGTAKRLRL
;
A
#
# COMPACT_ATOMS: atom_id res chain seq x y z
N THR A 1 11.94 22.28 -20.52
CA THR A 1 10.53 22.48 -20.10
C THR A 1 10.24 21.52 -18.96
N PHE A 2 10.08 22.02 -17.73
CA PHE A 2 9.67 21.18 -16.60
C PHE A 2 8.32 20.53 -16.94
N GLY A 3 8.25 19.21 -16.82
CA GLY A 3 7.20 18.37 -17.38
C GLY A 3 5.79 18.89 -17.07
N GLN A 4 4.98 18.98 -18.11
CA GLN A 4 3.58 19.34 -18.01
C GLN A 4 2.91 18.46 -16.95
N ARG A 5 2.22 19.09 -15.98
CA ARG A 5 1.51 18.34 -14.94
C ARG A 5 0.49 17.43 -15.61
N THR A 6 0.46 16.17 -15.20
CA THR A 6 -0.48 15.16 -15.73
C THR A 6 -1.81 15.15 -14.98
N SER A 7 -1.96 16.02 -13.98
CA SER A 7 -3.14 16.22 -13.15
C SER A 7 -3.24 17.70 -12.77
N ILE A 8 -4.47 18.17 -12.57
CA ILE A 8 -4.73 19.52 -12.06
C ILE A 8 -4.49 19.61 -10.54
N TYR A 9 -4.50 18.48 -9.84
CA TYR A 9 -4.41 18.43 -8.39
C TYR A 9 -2.98 18.28 -7.89
N ARG A 10 -2.68 18.92 -6.76
CA ARG A 10 -1.40 18.82 -6.05
C ARG A 10 -1.17 17.38 -5.59
N GLY A 11 0.05 16.90 -5.83
CA GLY A 11 0.48 15.57 -5.40
C GLY A 11 -0.12 14.41 -6.18
N VAL A 12 -0.82 14.67 -7.29
CA VAL A 12 -1.43 13.65 -8.14
C VAL A 12 -0.68 13.56 -9.47
N THR A 13 -0.49 12.35 -9.98
CA THR A 13 0.14 12.08 -11.28
C THR A 13 -0.61 10.96 -11.99
N ARG A 14 -0.89 11.13 -13.28
CA ARG A 14 -1.52 10.06 -14.09
C ARG A 14 -0.45 9.10 -14.61
N HIS A 15 -0.54 7.84 -14.21
CA HIS A 15 0.37 6.79 -14.65
C HIS A 15 0.13 6.45 -16.12
N ARG A 16 1.17 6.60 -16.96
CA ARG A 16 1.05 6.54 -18.42
C ARG A 16 0.45 5.22 -18.93
N TRP A 17 0.89 4.09 -18.38
CA TRP A 17 0.55 2.77 -18.93
C TRP A 17 -0.76 2.19 -18.41
N THR A 18 -1.13 2.53 -17.17
CA THR A 18 -2.34 1.99 -16.53
C THR A 18 -3.49 2.97 -16.54
N GLY A 19 -3.24 4.24 -16.86
CA GLY A 19 -4.21 5.33 -16.79
C GLY A 19 -4.65 5.73 -15.38
N ARG A 20 -4.16 5.03 -14.34
CA ARG A 20 -4.52 5.29 -12.93
C ARG A 20 -3.88 6.58 -12.41
N TYR A 21 -4.52 7.18 -11.41
CA TYR A 21 -4.01 8.35 -10.72
C TYR A 21 -3.23 7.96 -9.47
N GLU A 22 -1.99 8.37 -9.37
CA GLU A 22 -1.14 8.09 -8.22
C GLU A 22 -1.02 9.32 -7.34
N ALA A 23 -1.22 9.13 -6.04
CA ALA A 23 -1.03 10.18 -5.05
C ALA A 23 0.33 10.01 -4.35
N HIS A 24 1.05 11.12 -4.20
CA HIS A 24 2.39 11.17 -3.64
C HIS A 24 2.58 12.43 -2.80
N LEU A 25 3.29 12.35 -1.68
CA LEU A 25 3.77 13.53 -0.95
C LEU A 25 5.30 13.51 -0.82
N TRP A 26 5.89 14.68 -0.54
CA TRP A 26 7.31 14.79 -0.22
C TRP A 26 7.48 14.93 1.29
N ASP A 27 8.17 13.97 1.91
CA ASP A 27 8.44 13.96 3.34
C ASP A 27 9.84 14.53 3.59
N ASN A 28 9.89 15.79 3.99
CA ASN A 28 11.12 16.55 4.22
C ASN A 28 11.79 16.18 5.55
N SER A 29 11.17 15.37 6.40
CA SER A 29 11.68 15.04 7.73
C SER A 29 12.78 13.99 7.70
N CYS A 30 12.83 13.15 6.66
CA CYS A 30 13.85 12.13 6.49
C CYS A 30 15.09 12.69 5.78
N ARG A 31 16.28 12.47 6.34
CA ARG A 31 17.56 12.67 5.66
C ARG A 31 18.25 11.32 5.53
N ARG A 32 18.55 10.89 4.31
CA ARG A 32 19.39 9.72 4.07
C ARG A 32 20.85 10.16 4.03
N GLU A 33 21.70 9.45 4.76
CA GLU A 33 23.14 9.68 4.76
C GLU A 33 23.67 9.55 3.32
N GLY A 34 24.47 10.53 2.88
CA GLY A 34 24.97 10.61 1.50
C GLY A 34 24.04 11.24 0.45
N GLN A 35 22.81 11.65 0.78
CA GLN A 35 21.95 12.40 -0.16
C GLN A 35 22.05 13.92 0.02
N ALA A 36 22.35 14.63 -1.08
CA ALA A 36 22.40 16.09 -1.14
C ALA A 36 21.03 16.76 -0.95
N ARG A 37 19.94 16.11 -1.38
CA ARG A 37 18.56 16.60 -1.21
C ARG A 37 17.92 16.00 0.04
N LYS A 38 17.35 16.87 0.88
CA LYS A 38 16.57 16.46 2.05
C LYS A 38 15.19 15.96 1.61
N GLY A 39 14.78 14.83 2.17
CA GLY A 39 13.44 14.29 2.06
C GLY A 39 13.31 13.06 1.16
N ARG A 40 12.13 12.48 1.17
CA ARG A 40 11.77 11.30 0.37
C ARG A 40 10.37 11.47 -0.21
N GLN A 41 10.15 10.90 -1.40
CA GLN A 41 8.80 10.73 -1.92
C GLN A 41 8.09 9.61 -1.14
N VAL A 42 6.87 9.87 -0.69
CA VAL A 42 5.99 8.91 -0.03
C VAL A 42 4.82 8.63 -0.97
N TYR A 43 4.78 7.41 -1.50
CA TYR A 43 3.65 6.92 -2.27
C TYR A 43 2.43 6.69 -1.37
N LEU A 44 1.27 7.22 -1.75
CA LEU A 44 0.03 7.14 -0.97
C LEU A 44 -0.95 6.10 -1.54
N GLY A 45 -0.79 5.73 -2.80
CA GLY A 45 -1.62 4.74 -3.48
C GLY A 45 -1.94 5.13 -4.93
N GLY A 46 -2.54 4.16 -5.64
CA GLY A 46 -3.08 4.36 -6.98
C GLY A 46 -4.61 4.35 -6.93
N TYR A 47 -5.25 5.22 -7.70
CA TYR A 47 -6.67 5.48 -7.66
C TYR A 47 -7.26 5.41 -9.08
N ASP A 48 -8.51 4.96 -9.15
CA ASP A 48 -9.32 4.90 -10.37
C ASP A 48 -9.79 6.30 -10.78
N LYS A 49 -10.02 7.18 -9.80
CA LYS A 49 -10.43 8.57 -10.02
C LYS A 49 -9.39 9.56 -9.52
N GLU A 50 -9.28 10.66 -10.24
CA GLU A 50 -8.33 11.73 -9.95
C GLU A 50 -8.64 12.44 -8.63
N ASP A 51 -9.92 12.73 -8.36
CA ASP A 51 -10.38 13.37 -7.13
C ASP A 51 -10.11 12.49 -5.89
N LYS A 52 -10.23 11.16 -6.00
CA LYS A 52 -9.87 10.24 -4.92
C LYS A 52 -8.38 10.30 -4.59
N ALA A 53 -7.51 10.39 -5.60
CA ALA A 53 -6.07 10.56 -5.41
C ALA A 53 -5.77 11.90 -4.71
N ALA A 54 -6.43 12.98 -5.14
CA ALA A 54 -6.28 14.30 -4.57
C ALA A 54 -6.74 14.36 -3.10
N ARG A 55 -7.86 13.70 -2.76
CA ARG A 55 -8.31 13.58 -1.36
C ARG A 55 -7.33 12.77 -0.49
N ALA A 56 -6.78 11.68 -1.01
CA ALA A 56 -5.76 10.92 -0.30
C ALA A 56 -4.49 11.76 -0.05
N TYR A 57 -4.11 12.59 -1.01
CA TYR A 57 -3.04 13.56 -0.83
C TYR A 57 -3.36 14.57 0.27
N ASP A 58 -4.53 15.19 0.24
CA ASP A 58 -4.95 16.21 1.22
C ASP A 58 -4.93 15.66 2.64
N LEU A 59 -5.52 14.48 2.85
CA LEU A 59 -5.53 13.81 4.15
C LEU A 59 -4.10 13.52 4.65
N ALA A 60 -3.24 13.01 3.77
CA ALA A 60 -1.85 12.75 4.12
C ALA A 60 -1.06 14.05 4.41
N ALA A 61 -1.32 15.11 3.66
CA ALA A 61 -0.75 16.44 3.87
C ALA A 61 -1.14 16.99 5.25
N VAL A 62 -2.42 16.93 5.63
CA VAL A 62 -2.88 17.36 6.96
C VAL A 62 -2.27 16.48 8.05
N LYS A 63 -2.13 15.17 7.82
CA LYS A 63 -1.49 14.27 8.79
C LYS A 63 0.00 14.57 9.00
N TYR A 64 0.70 15.06 7.97
CA TYR A 64 2.13 15.37 8.02
C TYR A 64 2.43 16.78 8.52
N TRP A 65 1.64 17.76 8.08
CA TRP A 65 1.93 19.18 8.27
C TRP A 65 0.89 19.91 9.13
N GLY A 66 -0.14 19.20 9.61
CA GLY A 66 -1.18 19.72 10.48
C GLY A 66 -2.33 20.41 9.72
N PRO A 67 -3.32 20.98 10.45
CA PRO A 67 -4.53 21.56 9.88
C PRO A 67 -4.29 22.75 8.94
N ALA A 68 -3.13 23.39 8.99
CA ALA A 68 -2.77 24.50 8.10
C ALA A 68 -2.19 24.04 6.75
N ALA A 69 -2.12 22.73 6.50
CA ALA A 69 -1.61 22.19 5.25
C ALA A 69 -2.43 22.68 4.05
N THR A 70 -1.75 23.08 2.96
CA THR A 70 -2.42 23.43 1.71
C THR A 70 -3.04 22.17 1.07
N THR A 71 -4.36 22.15 0.96
CA THR A 71 -5.15 21.06 0.38
C THR A 71 -5.72 21.45 -0.99
N ASN A 72 -6.12 20.45 -1.77
CA ASN A 72 -6.85 20.58 -3.03
C ASN A 72 -8.34 20.90 -2.81
N PHE A 73 -8.94 20.37 -1.74
CA PHE A 73 -10.33 20.62 -1.36
C PHE A 73 -10.45 21.29 0.01
N PRO A 74 -11.59 21.94 0.33
CA PRO A 74 -11.80 22.56 1.64
C PRO A 74 -11.67 21.56 2.78
N ILE A 75 -10.93 21.95 3.83
CA ILE A 75 -10.66 21.10 5.01
C ILE A 75 -11.95 20.62 5.70
N SER A 76 -13.02 21.42 5.67
CA SER A 76 -14.34 21.05 6.18
C SER A 76 -14.91 19.78 5.53
N SER A 77 -14.47 19.44 4.32
CA SER A 77 -14.86 18.21 3.62
C SER A 77 -14.30 16.94 4.26
N TYR A 78 -13.37 17.06 5.22
CA TYR A 78 -12.64 15.95 5.84
C TYR A 78 -12.94 15.75 7.32
N ALA A 79 -13.99 16.39 7.87
CA ALA A 79 -14.25 16.40 9.30
C ALA A 79 -14.22 15.00 9.95
N LYS A 80 -14.77 13.99 9.27
CA LYS A 80 -14.78 12.60 9.75
C LYS A 80 -13.37 11.99 9.74
N GLU A 81 -12.68 12.08 8.62
CA GLU A 81 -11.34 11.50 8.45
C GLU A 81 -10.31 12.17 9.37
N LEU A 82 -10.47 13.46 9.65
CA LEU A 82 -9.64 14.20 10.60
C LEU A 82 -9.78 13.65 12.01
N GLU A 83 -10.97 13.26 12.44
CA GLU A 83 -11.21 12.63 13.74
C GLU A 83 -10.58 11.23 13.79
N GLU A 84 -10.87 10.40 12.77
CA GLU A 84 -10.34 9.04 12.66
C GLU A 84 -8.80 9.00 12.71
N MET A 85 -8.13 9.97 12.09
CA MET A 85 -6.68 9.97 12.02
C MET A 85 -5.98 10.54 13.27
N LYS A 86 -6.69 11.13 14.25
CA LYS A 86 -6.03 11.72 15.44
C LYS A 86 -5.17 10.73 16.21
N HIS A 87 -5.71 9.52 16.42
CA HIS A 87 -5.08 8.49 17.25
C HIS A 87 -4.19 7.52 16.48
N VAL A 88 -4.05 7.72 15.17
CA VAL A 88 -3.27 6.83 14.30
C VAL A 88 -1.89 7.43 14.07
N SER A 89 -0.83 6.62 14.05
CA SER A 89 0.50 7.12 13.70
C SER A 89 0.55 7.59 12.24
N ARG A 90 1.53 8.43 11.88
CA ARG A 90 1.74 8.83 10.47
C ARG A 90 1.94 7.60 9.57
N GLN A 91 2.73 6.63 10.02
CA GLN A 91 3.03 5.42 9.25
C GLN A 91 1.79 4.56 9.02
N GLU A 92 1.00 4.33 10.07
CA GLU A 92 -0.22 3.52 9.95
C GLU A 92 -1.28 4.23 9.10
N PHE A 93 -1.39 5.55 9.21
CA PHE A 93 -2.32 6.30 8.36
C PHE A 93 -1.97 6.15 6.88
N ILE A 94 -0.69 6.24 6.51
CA ILE A 94 -0.22 6.02 5.15
C ILE A 94 -0.45 4.58 4.69
N ALA A 95 -0.24 3.59 5.57
CA ALA A 95 -0.56 2.20 5.29
C ALA A 95 -2.07 2.02 5.00
N SER A 96 -2.94 2.65 5.78
CA SER A 96 -4.39 2.63 5.57
C SER A 96 -4.81 3.23 4.22
N LEU A 97 -4.19 4.34 3.79
CA LEU A 97 -4.44 4.94 2.47
C LEU A 97 -4.05 3.97 1.35
N ARG A 98 -2.88 3.35 1.46
CA ARG A 98 -2.41 2.36 0.48
C ARG A 98 -3.35 1.16 0.43
N ARG A 99 -3.86 0.69 1.58
CA ARG A 99 -4.84 -0.40 1.70
C ARG A 99 -6.17 -0.07 1.01
N LYS A 100 -6.70 1.13 1.26
CA LYS A 100 -7.96 1.64 0.67
C LYS A 100 -7.83 2.01 -0.82
N SER A 101 -6.62 2.24 -1.32
CA SER A 101 -6.39 2.56 -2.73
C SER A 101 -6.86 1.46 -3.72
N SER A 102 -7.06 1.82 -4.98
CA SER A 102 -7.37 0.91 -6.09
C SER A 102 -6.15 0.63 -6.98
N GLY A 103 -4.96 0.73 -6.39
CA GLY A 103 -3.66 0.64 -7.07
C GLY A 103 -3.30 -0.75 -7.55
N PHE A 104 -4.06 -1.77 -7.13
CA PHE A 104 -3.96 -3.13 -7.65
C PHE A 104 -5.31 -3.55 -8.25
N SER A 105 -5.26 -4.39 -9.27
CA SER A 105 -6.46 -5.02 -9.83
C SER A 105 -7.02 -6.02 -8.83
N ARG A 106 -8.25 -5.78 -8.35
CA ARG A 106 -9.00 -6.65 -7.43
C ARG A 106 -9.67 -7.85 -8.12
N GLY A 107 -9.00 -8.45 -9.11
CA GLY A 107 -9.53 -9.43 -10.07
C GLY A 107 -10.77 -10.21 -9.63
N ALA A 108 -10.57 -11.43 -9.10
CA ALA A 108 -11.64 -12.23 -8.51
C ALA A 108 -11.64 -12.17 -6.97
N SER A 109 -10.79 -11.32 -6.39
CA SER A 109 -10.51 -11.24 -4.96
C SER A 109 -10.33 -9.79 -4.54
N ILE A 110 -10.86 -9.44 -3.37
CA ILE A 110 -10.69 -8.09 -2.80
C ILE A 110 -9.27 -7.88 -2.25
N TYR A 111 -8.50 -8.95 -2.07
CA TYR A 111 -7.17 -8.95 -1.49
C TYR A 111 -6.05 -8.93 -2.54
N ARG A 112 -4.95 -8.26 -2.19
CA ARG A 112 -3.73 -8.16 -3.00
C ARG A 112 -3.09 -9.52 -3.13
N GLY A 113 -2.67 -9.83 -4.36
CA GLY A 113 -1.94 -11.06 -4.65
C GLY A 113 -2.78 -12.34 -4.60
N VAL A 114 -4.09 -12.23 -4.36
CA VAL A 114 -4.99 -13.37 -4.29
C VAL A 114 -5.78 -13.49 -5.60
N THR A 115 -5.93 -14.71 -6.10
CA THR A 115 -6.70 -15.01 -7.30
C THR A 115 -7.37 -16.36 -7.17
N ARG A 116 -8.51 -16.54 -7.87
CA ARG A 116 -9.19 -17.84 -7.90
C ARG A 116 -8.36 -18.84 -8.68
N HIS A 117 -8.13 -20.01 -8.10
CA HIS A 117 -7.47 -21.13 -8.75
C HIS A 117 -8.51 -22.06 -9.39
N HIS A 118 -8.21 -22.61 -10.57
CA HIS A 118 -9.16 -23.39 -11.35
C HIS A 118 -9.51 -24.76 -10.73
N GLN A 119 -8.72 -25.26 -9.79
CA GLN A 119 -9.04 -26.51 -9.08
C GLN A 119 -9.97 -26.23 -7.88
N GLN A 120 -11.18 -26.77 -7.94
CA GLN A 120 -12.14 -26.92 -6.83
C GLN A 120 -12.44 -25.63 -6.02
N GLY A 121 -12.32 -24.45 -6.63
CA GLY A 121 -12.63 -23.18 -5.97
C GLY A 121 -11.61 -22.72 -4.92
N ARG A 122 -10.37 -23.26 -4.96
CA ARG A 122 -9.29 -22.84 -4.06
C ARG A 122 -8.76 -21.45 -4.40
N TRP A 123 -8.10 -20.83 -3.43
CA TRP A 123 -7.50 -19.50 -3.57
C TRP A 123 -5.99 -19.58 -3.70
N GLN A 124 -5.42 -18.88 -4.67
CA GLN A 124 -3.98 -18.85 -4.91
C GLN A 124 -3.41 -17.51 -4.45
N ALA A 125 -2.31 -17.55 -3.68
CA ALA A 125 -1.53 -16.37 -3.32
C ALA A 125 -0.25 -16.28 -4.17
N ARG A 126 0.07 -15.07 -4.64
CA ARG A 126 1.29 -14.76 -5.40
C ARG A 126 1.81 -13.37 -5.08
N ILE A 127 3.13 -13.21 -5.11
CA ILE A 127 3.80 -11.91 -4.91
C ILE A 127 4.70 -11.56 -6.09
N GLY A 128 4.43 -10.42 -6.72
CA GLY A 128 5.22 -9.90 -7.83
C GLY A 128 6.39 -9.03 -7.39
N ARG A 129 7.38 -8.90 -8.28
CA ARG A 129 8.52 -7.96 -8.18
C ARG A 129 9.38 -8.14 -6.92
N VAL A 130 9.49 -9.37 -6.41
CA VAL A 130 10.38 -9.72 -5.30
C VAL A 130 11.57 -10.58 -5.73
N ALA A 131 11.49 -11.20 -6.91
CA ALA A 131 12.54 -12.01 -7.52
C ALA A 131 12.55 -11.79 -9.04
N GLY A 132 13.03 -10.61 -9.46
CA GLY A 132 12.98 -10.17 -10.86
C GLY A 132 11.55 -9.84 -11.33
N ASN A 133 11.28 -10.09 -12.61
CA ASN A 133 10.02 -9.73 -13.26
C ASN A 133 8.91 -10.80 -13.17
N LYS A 134 9.16 -11.92 -12.49
CA LYS A 134 8.19 -13.01 -12.35
C LYS A 134 7.43 -12.91 -11.02
N ASP A 135 6.16 -13.29 -11.04
CA ASP A 135 5.38 -13.50 -9.82
C ASP A 135 5.86 -14.79 -9.13
N LEU A 136 6.12 -14.70 -7.83
CA LEU A 136 6.41 -15.86 -6.99
C LEU A 136 5.09 -16.45 -6.49
N TYR A 137 4.86 -17.73 -6.75
CA TYR A 137 3.74 -18.49 -6.20
C TYR A 137 4.01 -18.84 -4.73
N LEU A 138 3.08 -18.46 -3.85
CA LEU A 138 3.19 -18.67 -2.40
C LEU A 138 2.42 -19.92 -1.94
N GLY A 139 1.36 -20.28 -2.65
CA GLY A 139 0.58 -21.47 -2.34
C GLY A 139 -0.87 -21.37 -2.82
N THR A 140 -1.60 -22.46 -2.56
CA THR A 140 -3.06 -22.52 -2.68
C THR A 140 -3.66 -22.80 -1.31
N PHE A 141 -4.75 -22.13 -1.00
CA PHE A 141 -5.41 -22.07 0.29
C PHE A 141 -6.87 -22.43 0.16
N ALA A 142 -7.51 -22.76 1.28
CA ALA A 142 -8.92 -23.10 1.28
C ALA A 142 -9.77 -21.83 1.21
N THR A 143 -9.34 -20.77 1.91
CA THR A 143 -10.06 -19.49 1.97
C THR A 143 -9.27 -18.35 1.31
N GLU A 144 -9.98 -17.27 1.00
CA GLU A 144 -9.39 -16.08 0.39
C GLU A 144 -8.49 -15.36 1.40
N GLU A 145 -8.89 -15.37 2.67
CA GLU A 145 -8.21 -14.75 3.80
C GLU A 145 -6.87 -15.43 4.10
N GLU A 146 -6.82 -16.77 4.10
CA GLU A 146 -5.58 -17.53 4.27
C GLU A 146 -4.57 -17.20 3.16
N ALA A 147 -5.05 -17.07 1.91
CA ALA A 147 -4.22 -16.65 0.80
C ALA A 147 -3.71 -15.20 0.97
N ALA A 148 -4.56 -14.31 1.49
CA ALA A 148 -4.22 -12.92 1.76
C ALA A 148 -3.19 -12.79 2.90
N GLU A 149 -3.29 -13.62 3.95
CA GLU A 149 -2.31 -13.68 5.03
C GLU A 149 -0.96 -14.19 4.53
N ALA A 150 -0.94 -15.23 3.69
CA ALA A 150 0.29 -15.70 3.08
C ALA A 150 0.97 -14.63 2.21
N TYR A 151 0.17 -13.83 1.48
CA TYR A 151 0.67 -12.67 0.76
C TYR A 151 1.30 -11.63 1.71
N ASP A 152 0.61 -11.30 2.80
CA ASP A 152 1.06 -10.30 3.78
C ASP A 152 2.37 -10.71 4.43
N ILE A 153 2.49 -11.97 4.87
CA ILE A 153 3.74 -12.53 5.44
C ILE A 153 4.88 -12.41 4.42
N ALA A 154 4.64 -12.78 3.16
CA ALA A 154 5.66 -12.65 2.12
C ALA A 154 6.03 -11.19 1.87
N ALA A 155 5.05 -10.28 1.80
CA ALA A 155 5.27 -8.85 1.59
C ALA A 155 6.08 -8.23 2.73
N ILE A 156 5.76 -8.56 3.98
CA ILE A 156 6.50 -8.15 5.18
C ILE A 156 7.93 -8.68 5.11
N LYS A 157 8.12 -9.95 4.75
CA LYS A 157 9.46 -10.52 4.62
C LYS A 157 10.35 -9.77 3.63
N PHE A 158 9.80 -9.44 2.45
CA PHE A 158 10.58 -8.80 1.39
C PHE A 158 10.73 -7.28 1.55
N ARG A 159 9.80 -6.61 2.24
CA ARG A 159 9.71 -5.13 2.28
C ARG A 159 9.74 -4.54 3.69
N GLY A 160 9.77 -5.39 4.72
CA GLY A 160 9.75 -5.02 6.13
C GLY A 160 8.49 -4.25 6.53
N VAL A 161 8.66 -3.36 7.51
CA VAL A 161 7.61 -2.49 8.08
C VAL A 161 6.90 -1.56 7.07
N ASN A 162 7.45 -1.42 5.86
CA ASN A 162 6.88 -0.61 4.79
C ASN A 162 6.02 -1.44 3.81
N ALA A 163 5.86 -2.73 4.05
CA ALA A 163 5.04 -3.61 3.23
C ALA A 163 3.60 -3.09 3.14
N VAL A 164 3.02 -3.17 1.94
CA VAL A 164 1.58 -2.91 1.74
C VAL A 164 0.87 -4.23 1.90
N THR A 165 0.31 -4.43 3.08
CA THR A 165 -0.44 -5.63 3.48
C THR A 165 -1.93 -5.48 3.15
N ASN A 166 -2.67 -6.57 3.23
CA ASN A 166 -4.11 -6.67 3.16
C ASN A 166 -4.74 -6.35 4.52
N PHE A 167 -4.11 -6.83 5.59
CA PHE A 167 -4.57 -6.64 6.97
C PHE A 167 -3.69 -5.64 7.74
N GLU A 168 -4.15 -5.23 8.92
CA GLU A 168 -3.43 -4.34 9.83
C GLU A 168 -2.06 -4.92 10.20
N MET A 169 -1.02 -4.07 10.22
CA MET A 169 0.35 -4.52 10.52
C MET A 169 0.49 -5.10 11.93
N ASN A 170 -0.35 -4.66 12.88
CA ASN A 170 -0.36 -5.15 14.25
C ASN A 170 -0.81 -6.61 14.41
N ARG A 171 -1.31 -7.25 13.33
CA ARG A 171 -1.61 -8.69 13.30
C ARG A 171 -0.36 -9.55 13.14
N TYR A 172 0.78 -8.95 12.83
CA TYR A 172 1.99 -9.65 12.43
C TYR A 172 3.17 -9.34 13.34
N ASP A 173 3.90 -10.37 13.75
CA ASP A 173 5.25 -10.20 14.30
C ASP A 173 6.25 -10.03 13.15
N VAL A 174 6.55 -8.76 12.82
CA VAL A 174 7.45 -8.40 11.73
C VAL A 174 8.86 -8.95 11.95
N GLU A 175 9.33 -9.03 13.19
CA GLU A 175 10.68 -9.54 13.48
C GLU A 175 10.76 -11.05 13.30
N ALA A 176 9.74 -11.78 13.79
CA ALA A 176 9.65 -13.22 13.59
C ALA A 176 9.53 -13.57 12.10
N ILE A 177 8.71 -12.83 11.34
CA ILE A 177 8.54 -13.03 9.89
C ILE A 177 9.84 -12.76 9.13
N ALA A 178 10.61 -11.75 9.55
CA ALA A 178 11.91 -11.46 8.93
C ALA A 178 12.90 -12.63 9.11
N LYS A 179 12.87 -13.31 10.28
CA LYS A 179 13.78 -14.41 10.64
C LYS A 179 13.34 -15.80 10.18
N SER A 180 12.06 -15.99 9.85
CA SER A 180 11.52 -17.29 9.42
C SER A 180 11.94 -17.66 7.97
N PRO A 181 11.59 -18.84 7.41
CA PRO A 181 11.64 -19.08 5.96
C PRO A 181 10.42 -18.47 5.23
N LEU A 182 10.44 -18.41 3.89
CA LEU A 182 9.25 -18.00 3.12
C LEU A 182 8.19 -19.12 3.14
N PRO A 183 6.89 -18.80 3.28
CA PRO A 183 5.82 -19.77 3.09
C PRO A 183 5.69 -20.07 1.58
N ILE A 184 6.34 -21.14 1.11
CA ILE A 184 6.30 -21.60 -0.29
C ILE A 184 5.62 -22.96 -0.37
N GLY A 185 4.45 -23.01 -1.01
CA GLY A 185 3.74 -24.27 -1.28
C GLY A 185 3.02 -24.83 -0.06
N GLY A 186 2.99 -26.16 0.09
CA GLY A 186 2.22 -26.84 1.15
C GLY A 186 2.65 -26.52 2.60
N THR A 187 3.79 -25.85 2.79
CA THR A 187 4.31 -25.39 4.08
C THR A 187 3.61 -24.14 4.62
N ALA A 188 2.96 -23.35 3.74
CA ALA A 188 2.20 -22.17 4.14
C ALA A 188 1.03 -22.48 5.08
N LYS A 189 0.48 -23.71 5.01
CA LYS A 189 -0.60 -24.19 5.89
C LYS A 189 -0.19 -24.35 7.36
N ARG A 190 1.11 -24.34 7.69
CA ARG A 190 1.61 -24.61 9.06
C ARG A 190 2.18 -23.39 9.78
N LEU A 191 2.28 -22.24 9.12
CA LEU A 191 2.80 -21.02 9.73
C LEU A 191 1.64 -20.23 10.35
N ARG A 192 1.23 -20.64 11.55
CA ARG A 192 0.66 -19.69 12.53
C ARG A 192 1.82 -19.23 13.41
N LEU A 193 2.37 -18.06 13.09
CA LEU A 193 3.35 -17.33 13.89
C LEU A 193 2.75 -15.97 14.24
#